data_AF-A0A6A5AZ68-F1
#
_entry.id   AF-A0A6A5AZ68-F1
#
_cell.length_a   1.000
_cell.length_b   1.000
_cell.length_c   1.000
_cell.angle_alpha   90.00
_cell.angle_beta   90.00
_cell.angle_gamma   90.00
#
_symmetry.space_group_name_H-M   'P 1'
#
loop_
_entity.id
_entity.type
_entity.pdbx_description
1 polymer ?
#
loop_
_entity_poly.entity_id
_entity_poly.type
_entity_poly.pdbx_seq_one_letter_code
_entity_poly.pdbx_strand_id
1 'polypeptide(L)'
;MAESMSSSTDDTDADRPDVDRRHSYPISLKLRALEMLKVMSQRKVAAELCVPQSCVRNWDRVANKLHNYKGNKKTSNLPGAGRPTILPEPTALLSFMQDRRAKERALTCTHMINYLKKNHQCWLMEYIARQKPGSG
;
A
#
# COMPACT_ATOMS: atom_id res chain seq x y z
N MET A 1 33.06 18.92 -55.72
CA MET A 1 31.95 19.90 -55.66
C MET A 1 30.66 19.10 -55.48
N ALA A 2 29.85 19.21 -54.45
CA ALA A 2 29.74 20.14 -53.32
C ALA A 2 29.15 19.36 -52.12
N GLU A 3 29.71 19.53 -50.91
CA GLU A 3 29.10 20.13 -49.71
C GLU A 3 27.93 19.37 -49.02
N SER A 4 28.27 18.83 -47.84
CA SER A 4 27.63 18.97 -46.54
C SER A 4 26.11 19.15 -46.42
N MET A 5 25.49 18.32 -45.58
CA MET A 5 24.70 18.82 -44.45
C MET A 5 24.52 17.73 -43.37
N SER A 6 25.16 17.98 -42.23
CA SER A 6 24.81 17.41 -40.93
C SER A 6 23.40 17.85 -40.55
N SER A 7 22.58 16.93 -40.03
CA SER A 7 21.45 17.33 -39.18
C SER A 7 21.30 16.29 -38.08
N SER A 8 21.95 16.59 -36.95
CA SER A 8 21.43 16.24 -35.63
C SER A 8 19.93 16.51 -35.60
N THR A 9 19.15 15.54 -35.17
CA THR A 9 17.89 15.83 -34.50
C THR A 9 18.07 15.39 -33.06
N ASP A 10 18.37 16.41 -32.25
CA ASP A 10 18.17 16.42 -30.82
C ASP A 10 16.74 15.99 -30.47
N ASP A 11 16.67 15.35 -29.32
CA ASP A 11 15.60 15.46 -28.34
C ASP A 11 14.15 15.36 -28.83
N THR A 12 13.58 14.17 -28.62
CA THR A 12 12.23 14.09 -28.06
C THR A 12 12.18 12.94 -27.05
N ASP A 13 12.91 13.09 -25.94
CA ASP A 13 12.74 12.30 -24.71
C ASP A 13 11.55 12.84 -23.89
N ALA A 14 10.40 13.02 -24.55
CA ALA A 14 9.20 13.63 -23.96
C ALA A 14 8.00 12.67 -23.81
N ASP A 15 8.17 11.39 -24.16
CA ASP A 15 7.09 10.40 -24.04
C ASP A 15 7.55 9.16 -23.25
N ARG A 16 8.10 9.39 -22.05
CA ARG A 16 8.14 8.33 -21.04
C ARG A 16 6.78 8.35 -20.34
N PRO A 17 5.94 7.30 -20.46
CA PRO A 17 4.67 7.26 -19.76
C PRO A 17 4.92 7.40 -18.26
N ASP A 18 4.29 8.43 -17.67
CA ASP A 18 4.25 8.66 -16.23
C ASP A 18 3.93 7.34 -15.53
N VAL A 19 4.82 6.93 -14.64
CA VAL A 19 4.84 5.64 -13.97
C VAL A 19 3.43 5.31 -13.47
N ASP A 20 2.78 4.33 -14.11
CA ASP A 20 1.43 3.78 -13.88
C ASP A 20 0.92 4.08 -12.46
N ARG A 21 0.32 5.25 -12.29
CA ARG A 21 -0.14 5.73 -11.00
C ARG A 21 -1.39 4.93 -10.67
N ARG A 22 -1.21 3.84 -9.90
CA ARG A 22 -2.28 2.89 -9.53
C ARG A 22 -3.58 3.63 -9.20
N HIS A 23 -4.56 3.49 -10.09
CA HIS A 23 -5.85 4.14 -9.90
C HIS A 23 -6.58 3.54 -8.69
N SER A 24 -7.07 4.41 -7.80
CA SER A 24 -7.72 4.00 -6.56
C SER A 24 -9.22 4.21 -6.64
N TYR A 25 -9.98 3.12 -6.61
CA TYR A 25 -11.44 3.17 -6.70
C TYR A 25 -12.09 3.22 -5.31
N PRO A 26 -13.08 4.10 -5.06
CA PRO A 26 -13.78 4.19 -3.78
C PRO A 26 -14.63 2.95 -3.55
N ILE A 27 -14.83 2.57 -2.28
CA ILE A 27 -15.63 1.40 -1.89
C ILE A 27 -17.07 1.49 -2.42
N SER A 28 -17.65 2.69 -2.52
CA SER A 28 -18.96 2.90 -3.14
C SER A 28 -19.02 2.40 -4.59
N LEU A 29 -17.99 2.69 -5.41
CA LEU A 29 -17.92 2.23 -6.79
C LEU A 29 -17.77 0.71 -6.86
N LYS A 30 -16.97 0.13 -5.96
CA LYS A 30 -16.80 -1.34 -5.87
C LYS A 30 -18.12 -2.01 -5.55
N LEU A 31 -18.88 -1.49 -4.59
CA LEU A 31 -20.21 -2.00 -4.24
C LEU A 31 -21.20 -1.87 -5.39
N ARG A 32 -21.18 -0.75 -6.14
CA ARG A 32 -21.99 -0.59 -7.36
C ARG A 32 -21.67 -1.67 -8.39
N ALA A 33 -20.39 -1.96 -8.61
CA ALA A 33 -19.97 -3.02 -9.51
C ALA A 33 -20.51 -4.40 -9.08
N LEU A 34 -20.45 -4.71 -7.78
CA LEU A 34 -20.97 -5.97 -7.24
C LEU A 34 -22.50 -6.08 -7.39
N GLU A 35 -23.24 -4.99 -7.24
CA GLU A 35 -24.69 -4.99 -7.47
C GLU A 35 -25.00 -5.28 -8.95
N MET A 36 -24.26 -4.67 -9.87
CA MET A 36 -24.42 -4.91 -11.31
C MET A 36 -24.06 -6.34 -11.71
N LEU A 37 -23.09 -6.97 -11.04
CA LEU A 37 -22.72 -8.37 -11.31
C LEU A 37 -23.86 -9.38 -11.08
N LYS A 38 -24.91 -9.01 -10.34
CA LYS A 38 -26.09 -9.87 -10.18
C LYS A 38 -26.90 -10.05 -11.47
N VAL A 39 -26.80 -9.08 -12.39
CA VAL A 39 -27.61 -9.03 -13.62
C VAL A 39 -26.77 -9.06 -14.90
N MET A 40 -25.47 -8.80 -14.83
CA MET A 40 -24.60 -8.71 -16.01
C MET A 40 -23.20 -9.29 -15.76
N SER A 41 -22.51 -9.66 -16.84
CA SER A 41 -21.19 -10.27 -16.77
C SER A 41 -20.08 -9.27 -16.38
N GLN A 42 -18.98 -9.77 -15.83
CA GLN A 42 -17.82 -8.95 -15.43
C GLN A 42 -17.31 -8.03 -16.54
N ARG A 43 -17.30 -8.53 -17.80
CA ARG A 43 -16.88 -7.74 -18.96
C ARG A 43 -17.81 -6.56 -19.22
N LYS A 44 -19.13 -6.77 -19.11
CA LYS A 44 -20.13 -5.72 -19.32
C LYS A 44 -20.10 -4.68 -18.20
N VAL A 45 -19.97 -5.12 -16.94
CA VAL A 45 -19.78 -4.21 -15.79
C VAL A 45 -18.52 -3.36 -15.92
N ALA A 46 -17.41 -3.98 -16.34
CA ALA A 46 -16.14 -3.30 -16.57
C ALA A 46 -16.26 -2.19 -17.62
N ALA A 47 -16.94 -2.48 -18.74
CA ALA A 47 -17.19 -1.49 -19.79
C ALA A 47 -18.08 -0.33 -19.29
N GLU A 48 -19.19 -0.65 -18.62
CA GLU A 48 -20.15 0.34 -18.11
C GLU A 48 -19.54 1.28 -17.06
N LEU A 49 -18.62 0.76 -16.23
CA LEU A 49 -17.95 1.54 -15.20
C LEU A 49 -16.63 2.17 -15.66
N CYS A 50 -16.20 1.91 -16.89
CA CYS A 50 -14.89 2.28 -17.43
C CYS A 50 -13.72 1.83 -16.52
N VAL A 51 -13.81 0.60 -16.00
CA VAL A 51 -12.81 0.00 -15.10
C VAL A 51 -12.20 -1.25 -15.75
N PRO A 52 -10.91 -1.55 -15.55
CA PRO A 52 -10.34 -2.81 -16.00
C PRO A 52 -11.09 -4.03 -15.46
N GLN A 53 -11.36 -5.03 -16.31
CA GLN A 53 -12.05 -6.25 -15.90
C GLN A 53 -11.35 -6.96 -14.72
N SER A 54 -10.01 -6.87 -14.66
CA SER A 54 -9.20 -7.41 -13.56
C SER A 54 -9.57 -6.82 -12.20
N CYS A 55 -9.95 -5.54 -12.14
CA CYS A 55 -10.40 -4.89 -10.91
C CYS A 55 -11.77 -5.42 -10.48
N VAL A 56 -12.73 -5.52 -11.41
CA VAL A 56 -14.07 -6.06 -11.13
C VAL A 56 -13.97 -7.49 -10.60
N ARG A 57 -13.18 -8.34 -11.26
CA ARG A 57 -12.89 -9.71 -10.80
C ARG A 57 -12.26 -9.74 -9.41
N ASN A 58 -11.32 -8.83 -9.12
CA ASN A 58 -10.70 -8.75 -7.81
C ASN A 58 -11.67 -8.31 -6.71
N TRP A 59 -12.61 -7.40 -7.02
CA TRP A 59 -13.64 -6.97 -6.07
C TRP A 59 -14.63 -8.07 -5.77
N ASP A 60 -15.03 -8.83 -6.79
CA ASP A 60 -15.89 -10.01 -6.67
C ASP A 60 -15.29 -11.05 -5.71
N ARG A 61 -13.99 -11.34 -5.86
CA ARG A 61 -13.25 -12.23 -4.94
C ARG A 61 -13.27 -11.78 -3.48
N VAL A 62 -13.38 -10.47 -3.21
CA VAL A 62 -13.45 -9.91 -1.85
C VAL A 62 -14.84 -9.35 -1.51
N ALA A 63 -15.87 -9.75 -2.25
CA ALA A 63 -17.22 -9.18 -2.15
C ALA A 63 -17.77 -9.22 -0.72
N ASN A 64 -17.61 -10.34 -0.01
CA ASN A 64 -18.03 -10.48 1.38
C ASN A 64 -17.41 -9.41 2.30
N LYS A 65 -16.12 -9.09 2.11
CA LYS A 65 -15.44 -8.05 2.90
C LYS A 65 -15.93 -6.65 2.54
N LEU A 66 -16.23 -6.40 1.26
CA LEU A 66 -16.79 -5.13 0.80
C LEU A 66 -18.21 -4.91 1.32
N HIS A 67 -19.07 -5.94 1.30
CA HIS A 67 -20.43 -5.86 1.83
C HIS A 67 -20.47 -5.68 3.35
N ASN A 68 -19.55 -6.33 4.08
CA ASN A 68 -19.47 -6.21 5.54
C ASN A 68 -18.79 -4.92 6.01
N TYR A 69 -18.30 -4.07 5.10
CA TYR A 69 -17.61 -2.83 5.47
C TYR A 69 -18.60 -1.75 5.93
N LYS A 70 -18.49 -1.36 7.21
CA LYS A 70 -19.35 -0.35 7.85
C LYS A 70 -18.76 1.06 7.92
N GLY A 71 -17.58 1.30 7.36
CA GLY A 71 -16.89 2.60 7.42
C GLY A 71 -17.25 3.56 6.29
N ASN A 72 -16.45 4.62 6.12
CA ASN A 72 -16.66 5.65 5.10
C ASN A 72 -16.44 5.08 3.69
N LYS A 73 -17.52 4.99 2.89
CA LYS A 73 -17.50 4.43 1.53
C LYS A 73 -16.76 5.28 0.49
N LYS A 74 -16.40 6.54 0.81
CA LYS A 74 -15.52 7.37 -0.02
C LYS A 74 -14.07 6.91 0.01
N THR A 75 -13.67 6.17 1.05
CA THR A 75 -12.33 5.57 1.13
C THR A 75 -12.20 4.45 0.10
N SER A 76 -10.98 4.24 -0.40
CA SER A 76 -10.70 3.19 -1.38
C SER A 76 -10.21 1.88 -0.77
N ASN A 77 -9.59 1.94 0.41
CA ASN A 77 -8.98 0.80 1.07
C ASN A 77 -9.91 0.18 2.13
N LEU A 78 -9.99 -1.14 2.13
CA LEU A 78 -10.57 -1.88 3.25
C LEU A 78 -9.68 -1.72 4.50
N PRO A 79 -10.26 -1.74 5.71
CA PRO A 79 -9.49 -1.66 6.94
C PRO A 79 -8.56 -2.87 7.04
N GLY A 80 -7.34 -2.66 7.51
CA GLY A 80 -6.31 -3.70 7.52
C GLY A 80 -5.61 -3.94 6.18
N ALA A 81 -5.92 -3.18 5.12
CA ALA A 81 -5.13 -3.18 3.88
C ALA A 81 -3.80 -2.41 4.01
N GLY A 82 -3.54 -1.81 5.18
CA GLY A 82 -2.26 -1.21 5.52
C GLY A 82 -1.23 -2.25 5.98
N ARG A 83 0.03 -1.81 6.12
CA ARG A 83 1.08 -2.65 6.73
C ARG A 83 0.60 -3.07 8.13
N PRO A 84 0.60 -4.38 8.46
CA PRO A 84 0.23 -4.82 9.80
C PRO A 84 1.04 -4.04 10.84
N THR A 85 0.45 -3.77 12.00
CA THR A 85 1.21 -3.26 13.15
C THR A 85 2.28 -4.28 13.47
N ILE A 86 3.52 -3.95 13.08
CA ILE A 86 4.65 -4.85 13.19
C ILE A 86 5.01 -5.03 14.65
N LEU A 87 5.05 -3.94 15.42
CA LEU A 87 5.62 -3.94 16.75
C LEU A 87 4.72 -4.64 17.79
N PRO A 88 5.30 -5.51 18.64
CA PRO A 88 4.61 -6.06 19.80
C PRO A 88 4.45 -4.96 20.86
N GLU A 89 3.28 -4.91 21.51
CA GLU A 89 2.95 -3.97 22.60
C GLU A 89 3.47 -2.53 22.40
N PRO A 90 2.89 -1.78 21.42
CA PRO A 90 3.36 -0.44 21.10
C PRO A 90 3.24 0.56 22.27
N THR A 91 2.30 0.33 23.18
CA THR A 91 2.08 1.12 24.40
C THR A 91 3.27 1.02 25.36
N ALA A 92 3.82 -0.18 25.56
CA ALA A 92 4.93 -0.42 26.47
C ALA A 92 6.23 0.23 25.98
N LEU A 93 6.51 0.14 24.67
CA LEU A 93 7.64 0.85 24.05
C LEU A 93 7.47 2.37 24.18
N LEU A 94 6.25 2.88 23.99
CA LEU A 94 5.96 4.31 24.09
C LEU A 94 6.18 4.85 25.51
N SER A 95 5.77 4.09 26.54
CA SER A 95 6.06 4.41 27.94
C SER A 95 7.58 4.47 28.19
N PHE A 96 8.34 3.48 27.69
CA PHE A 96 9.81 3.50 27.80
C PHE A 96 10.42 4.73 27.13
N MET A 97 9.91 5.14 25.96
CA MET A 97 10.37 6.35 25.26
C MET A 97 10.06 7.63 26.06
N GLN A 98 8.90 7.71 26.70
CA GLN A 98 8.50 8.84 27.54
C GLN A 98 9.36 8.92 28.80
N ASP A 99 9.56 7.82 29.52
CA ASP A 99 10.39 7.76 30.73
C ASP A 99 11.84 8.18 30.47
N ARG A 100 12.38 7.75 29.32
CA ARG A 100 13.72 8.11 28.88
C ARG A 100 13.84 9.62 28.64
N ARG A 101 12.85 10.21 27.98
CA ARG A 101 12.82 11.65 27.68
C ARG A 101 12.58 12.49 28.93
N ALA A 102 11.73 12.03 29.85
CA ALA A 102 11.49 12.67 31.14
C ALA A 102 12.76 12.71 32.03
N LYS A 103 13.66 11.74 31.85
CA LYS A 103 14.98 11.69 32.52
C LYS A 103 16.06 12.48 31.78
N GLU A 104 15.69 13.39 30.87
CA GLU A 104 16.57 14.19 30.01
C GLU A 104 17.60 13.38 29.20
N ARG A 105 17.38 12.07 29.02
CA ARG A 105 18.30 11.23 28.24
C ARG A 105 17.91 11.27 26.78
N ALA A 106 18.91 11.45 25.92
CA ALA A 106 18.74 11.31 24.48
C ALA A 106 18.10 9.94 24.15
N LEU A 107 17.00 9.95 23.40
CA LEU A 107 16.35 8.76 22.88
C LEU A 107 16.85 8.52 21.45
N THR A 108 17.45 7.36 21.21
CA THR A 108 17.98 6.99 19.88
C THR A 108 17.39 5.67 19.41
N CYS A 109 17.50 5.39 18.10
CA CYS A 109 17.07 4.12 17.51
C CYS A 109 17.69 2.90 18.21
N THR A 110 18.96 2.98 18.61
CA THR A 110 19.66 1.92 19.36
C THR A 110 18.95 1.58 20.67
N HIS A 111 18.42 2.58 21.38
CA HIS A 111 17.69 2.34 22.63
C HIS A 111 16.38 1.59 22.39
N MET A 112 15.64 1.96 21.33
CA MET A 112 14.40 1.27 20.95
C MET A 112 14.68 -0.17 20.52
N ILE A 113 15.73 -0.40 19.72
CA ILE A 113 16.15 -1.75 19.31
C ILE A 113 16.56 -2.58 20.54
N ASN A 114 17.32 -2.01 21.47
CA ASN A 114 17.73 -2.71 22.69
C ASN A 114 16.54 -3.05 23.59
N TYR A 115 15.54 -2.18 23.67
CA TYR A 115 14.30 -2.49 24.37
C TYR A 115 13.58 -3.69 23.73
N LEU A 116 13.46 -3.71 22.40
CA LEU A 116 12.85 -4.82 21.68
C LEU A 116 13.64 -6.13 21.84
N LYS A 117 14.97 -6.07 21.77
CA LYS A 117 15.85 -7.23 22.02
C LYS A 117 15.68 -7.80 23.42
N LYS A 118 15.43 -6.96 24.42
CA LYS A 118 15.27 -7.40 25.82
C LYS A 118 13.89 -7.98 26.10
N ASN A 119 12.83 -7.37 25.59
CA ASN A 119 11.45 -7.69 25.98
C ASN A 119 10.70 -8.53 24.93
N HIS A 120 11.15 -8.50 23.67
CA HIS A 120 10.44 -9.12 22.54
C HIS A 120 11.40 -9.85 21.58
N GLN A 121 12.43 -10.52 22.13
CA GLN A 121 13.47 -11.17 21.34
C GLN A 121 12.92 -12.22 20.36
N CYS A 122 12.01 -13.10 20.81
CA CYS A 122 11.42 -14.13 19.94
C CYS A 122 10.68 -13.51 18.77
N TRP A 123 9.88 -12.47 19.04
CA TRP A 123 9.17 -11.72 18.01
C TRP A 123 10.14 -11.03 17.05
N LEU A 124 11.23 -10.44 17.55
CA LEU A 124 12.22 -9.76 16.71
C LEU A 124 12.92 -10.75 15.77
N MET A 125 13.27 -11.95 16.25
CA MET A 125 13.85 -13.00 15.42
C MET A 125 12.89 -13.47 14.33
N GLU A 126 11.62 -13.67 14.69
CA GLU A 126 10.59 -14.03 13.71
C GLU A 126 10.35 -12.92 12.68
N TYR A 127 10.35 -11.66 13.11
CA TYR A 127 10.23 -10.51 12.21
C TYR A 127 11.38 -10.45 11.20
N ILE A 128 12.63 -10.64 11.66
CA ILE A 128 13.81 -10.68 10.80
C ILE A 128 13.72 -11.85 9.81
N ALA A 129 13.34 -13.04 10.28
CA ALA A 129 13.19 -14.23 9.43
C ALA A 129 12.13 -14.06 8.33
N ARG A 130 11.10 -13.23 8.58
CA ARG A 130 10.06 -12.91 7.58
C ARG A 130 10.48 -11.85 6.55
N GLN A 131 11.56 -11.10 6.79
CA GLN A 131 12.02 -10.10 5.82
C GLN A 131 12.73 -10.78 4.63
N LYS A 132 12.54 -10.21 3.44
CA LYS A 132 13.28 -10.66 2.26
C LYS A 132 14.77 -10.32 2.44
N PRO A 133 15.70 -11.16 1.96
CA PRO A 133 17.11 -10.80 1.95
C PRO A 133 17.30 -9.49 1.16
N GLY A 134 18.02 -8.53 1.76
CA GLY A 134 18.28 -7.21 1.15
C GLY A 134 17.24 -6.12 1.42
N SER A 135 16.21 -6.37 2.23
CA SER A 135 15.31 -5.32 2.75
C SER A 135 15.66 -4.96 4.20
N GLY A 136 16.56 -4.00 4.36
CA GLY A 136 16.98 -3.41 5.64
C GLY A 136 17.15 -1.91 5.51
#